data_AF-A0A2S2NR27-F1
#
_entry.id   AF-A0A2S2NR27-F1
#
_cell.length_a   1.000
_cell.length_b   1.000
_cell.length_c   1.000
_cell.angle_alpha   90.00
_cell.angle_beta   90.00
_cell.angle_gamma   90.00
#
_symmetry.space_group_name_H-M   'P 1'
#
loop_
_entity.id
_entity.type
_entity.pdbx_description
1 polymer ?
#
loop_
_entity_poly.entity_id
_entity_poly.type
_entity_poly.pdbx_seq_one_letter_code
_entity_poly.pdbx_strand_id
1 'polypeptide(L)'
;MRCYSTLRECVKHHILVLDYIKNIRKLFSTLILMDYIHGIISVTFALFQLTISASVIETISVICFISLSVWHQYLNNFFGEFIIQKQLSVCTALYNVPWWRCNKRIRQLLMLMILRSIKPTLISGYYMYKLSYESFISFVKALYT
;
A
#
# COMPACT_ATOMS: atom_id res chain seq x y z
N MET A 1 21.87 27.76 13.02
CA MET A 1 21.25 27.88 11.68
C MET A 1 21.16 26.54 10.93
N ARG A 2 22.20 25.68 10.95
CA ARG A 2 22.23 24.39 10.20
C ARG A 2 21.03 23.45 10.45
N CYS A 3 20.57 23.30 11.69
CA CYS A 3 19.43 22.41 12.01
C CYS A 3 18.11 22.85 11.34
N TYR A 4 17.87 24.16 11.24
CA TYR A 4 16.67 24.69 10.59
C TYR A 4 16.70 24.50 9.07
N SER A 5 17.86 24.67 8.43
CA SER A 5 18.01 24.41 6.98
C SER A 5 17.82 22.94 6.66
N THR A 6 18.38 22.03 7.44
CA THR A 6 18.19 20.58 7.25
C THR A 6 16.73 20.16 7.43
N LEU A 7 16.06 20.64 8.49
CA LEU A 7 14.63 20.35 8.69
C LEU A 7 13.78 20.88 7.53
N ARG A 8 14.08 22.10 7.05
CA ARG A 8 13.38 22.67 5.90
C ARG A 8 13.54 21.80 4.65
N GLU A 9 14.69 21.21 4.44
CA GLU A 9 14.95 20.29 3.34
C GLU A 9 14.18 18.96 3.51
N CYS A 10 14.17 18.39 4.71
CA CYS A 10 13.33 17.22 5.03
C CYS A 10 11.85 17.48 4.79
N VAL A 11 11.33 18.66 5.16
CA VAL A 11 9.94 19.07 4.90
C VAL A 11 9.67 19.10 3.39
N LYS A 12 10.55 19.73 2.61
CA LYS A 12 10.41 19.79 1.14
C LYS A 12 10.41 18.40 0.52
N HIS A 13 11.33 17.54 0.95
CA HIS A 13 11.41 16.17 0.46
C HIS A 13 10.16 15.36 0.81
N HIS A 14 9.66 15.48 2.05
CA HIS A 14 8.44 14.82 2.49
C HIS A 14 7.21 15.26 1.66
N ILE A 15 7.09 16.55 1.36
CA ILE A 15 6.02 17.07 0.49
C ILE A 15 6.12 16.46 -0.92
N LEU A 16 7.32 16.42 -1.50
CA LEU A 16 7.57 15.84 -2.82
C LEU A 16 7.18 14.35 -2.87
N VAL A 17 7.56 13.57 -1.86
CA VAL A 17 7.18 12.16 -1.75
C VAL A 17 5.67 11.99 -1.62
N LEU A 18 5.01 12.81 -0.80
CA LEU A 18 3.55 12.77 -0.67
C LEU A 18 2.83 13.10 -1.99
N ASP A 19 3.32 14.07 -2.74
CA ASP A 19 2.75 14.42 -4.04
C ASP A 19 3.00 13.33 -5.08
N TYR A 20 4.17 12.68 -5.04
CA TYR A 20 4.45 11.52 -5.87
C TYR A 20 3.50 10.35 -5.58
N ILE A 21 3.25 10.03 -4.31
CA ILE A 21 2.29 8.98 -3.91
C ILE A 21 0.87 9.33 -4.39
N LYS A 22 0.45 10.60 -4.29
CA LYS A 22 -0.86 11.04 -4.82
C LYS A 22 -0.95 10.87 -6.35
N ASN A 23 0.13 11.17 -7.07
CA ASN A 23 0.18 11.02 -8.52
C ASN A 23 0.12 9.55 -8.93
N ILE A 24 0.91 8.68 -8.27
CA ILE A 24 0.82 7.22 -8.46
C ILE A 24 -0.62 6.75 -8.22
N ARG A 25 -1.22 7.14 -7.09
CA ARG A 25 -2.61 6.75 -6.80
C ARG A 25 -3.56 7.18 -7.91
N LYS A 26 -3.44 8.40 -8.43
CA LYS A 26 -4.33 8.90 -9.50
C LYS A 26 -4.13 8.12 -10.81
N LEU A 27 -2.89 7.81 -11.16
CA LEU A 27 -2.55 7.09 -12.40
C LEU A 27 -2.95 5.61 -12.33
N PHE A 28 -2.68 4.96 -11.20
CA PHE A 28 -2.88 3.52 -11.04
C PHE A 28 -4.26 3.15 -10.47
N SER A 29 -5.09 4.11 -10.05
CA SER A 29 -6.42 3.84 -9.47
C SER A 29 -7.26 2.90 -10.34
N THR A 30 -7.35 3.18 -11.65
CA THR A 30 -8.11 2.33 -12.58
C THR A 30 -7.45 0.97 -12.77
N LEU A 31 -6.13 0.93 -12.88
CA LEU A 31 -5.37 -0.31 -13.07
C LEU A 31 -5.51 -1.25 -11.87
N ILE A 32 -5.41 -0.71 -10.65
CA ILE A 32 -5.56 -1.49 -9.40
C ILE A 32 -6.95 -2.10 -9.30
N LEU A 33 -8.00 -1.34 -9.66
CA LEU A 33 -9.36 -1.86 -9.63
C LEU A 33 -9.56 -2.98 -10.66
N MET A 34 -9.04 -2.80 -11.87
CA MET A 34 -9.13 -3.81 -12.93
C MET A 34 -8.34 -5.07 -12.58
N ASP A 35 -7.14 -4.92 -12.02
CA ASP A 35 -6.30 -6.02 -11.54
C ASP A 35 -7.01 -6.82 -10.45
N TYR A 36 -7.66 -6.14 -9.50
CA TYR A 36 -8.43 -6.79 -8.44
C TYR A 36 -9.62 -7.61 -8.98
N ILE A 37 -10.44 -7.02 -9.86
CA ILE A 37 -11.58 -7.71 -10.47
C ILE A 37 -11.10 -8.90 -11.31
N HIS A 38 -10.04 -8.69 -12.09
CA HIS A 38 -9.43 -9.75 -12.89
C HIS A 38 -8.89 -10.88 -12.01
N GLY A 39 -8.25 -10.55 -10.88
CA GLY A 39 -7.78 -11.51 -9.90
C GLY A 39 -8.89 -12.39 -9.33
N ILE A 40 -10.05 -11.81 -9.00
CA ILE A 40 -11.21 -12.57 -8.50
C ILE A 40 -11.69 -13.52 -9.59
N ILE A 41 -12.00 -13.01 -10.79
CA ILE A 41 -12.58 -13.79 -11.88
C ILE A 41 -11.63 -14.94 -12.29
N SER A 42 -10.34 -14.64 -12.45
CA SER A 42 -9.34 -15.63 -12.89
C SER A 42 -9.15 -16.73 -11.87
N VAL A 43 -9.04 -16.41 -10.57
CA VAL A 43 -8.86 -17.42 -9.52
C VAL A 43 -10.13 -18.23 -9.31
N THR A 44 -11.32 -17.62 -9.33
CA THR A 44 -12.60 -18.36 -9.27
C THR A 44 -12.74 -19.33 -10.43
N PHE A 45 -12.40 -18.92 -11.66
CA PHE A 45 -12.45 -19.82 -12.82
C PHE A 45 -11.42 -20.95 -12.71
N ALA A 46 -10.21 -20.66 -12.23
CA ALA A 46 -9.19 -21.68 -12.01
C ALA A 46 -9.60 -22.69 -10.91
N LEU A 47 -10.25 -22.23 -9.84
CA LEU A 47 -10.82 -23.11 -8.81
C LEU A 47 -11.91 -24.02 -9.40
N PHE A 48 -12.75 -23.51 -10.30
CA PHE A 48 -13.72 -24.33 -11.02
C PHE A 48 -13.04 -25.34 -11.96
N GLN A 49 -12.00 -24.93 -12.69
CA GLN A 49 -11.24 -25.84 -13.55
C GLN A 49 -10.58 -26.98 -12.73
N LEU A 50 -10.16 -26.73 -11.49
CA LEU A 50 -9.63 -27.78 -10.61
C LEU A 50 -10.65 -28.88 -10.34
N THR A 51 -11.94 -28.56 -10.19
CA THR A 51 -12.97 -29.58 -9.86
C THR A 51 -13.29 -30.48 -11.05
N ILE A 52 -13.06 -30.02 -12.28
CA ILE A 52 -13.34 -30.76 -13.52
C ILE A 52 -12.07 -31.45 -14.07
N SER A 53 -10.88 -31.05 -13.61
CA SER A 53 -9.62 -31.57 -14.12
C SER A 53 -9.52 -33.10 -14.00
N ALA A 54 -9.22 -33.77 -15.12
CA ALA A 54 -9.17 -35.23 -15.22
C ALA A 54 -7.73 -35.77 -15.26
N SER A 55 -6.76 -34.95 -15.67
CA SER A 55 -5.35 -35.32 -15.77
C SER A 55 -4.50 -34.66 -14.68
N VAL A 56 -3.52 -35.41 -14.15
CA VAL A 56 -2.60 -34.91 -13.12
C VAL A 56 -1.83 -33.68 -13.58
N ILE A 57 -1.46 -33.63 -14.87
CA ILE A 57 -0.70 -32.53 -15.46
C ILE A 57 -1.54 -31.24 -15.50
N GLU A 58 -2.83 -31.35 -15.86
CA GLU A 58 -3.75 -30.21 -15.81
C GLU A 58 -3.94 -29.71 -14.38
N THR A 59 -4.17 -30.63 -13.42
CA THR A 59 -4.34 -30.26 -12.02
C THR A 59 -3.13 -29.50 -11.48
N ILE A 60 -1.91 -29.99 -11.74
CA ILE A 60 -0.66 -29.31 -11.33
C ILE A 60 -0.58 -27.92 -11.95
N SER A 61 -0.87 -27.80 -13.25
CA SER A 61 -0.81 -26.54 -13.98
C SER A 61 -1.78 -25.51 -13.39
N VAL A 62 -3.00 -25.93 -13.05
CA VAL A 62 -4.01 -25.05 -12.45
C VAL A 62 -3.65 -24.66 -11.01
N ILE A 63 -3.12 -25.58 -10.20
CA ILE A 63 -2.61 -25.27 -8.85
C ILE A 63 -1.48 -24.23 -8.93
N CYS A 64 -0.55 -24.40 -9.87
CA CYS A 64 0.52 -23.42 -10.11
C CYS A 64 -0.04 -22.05 -10.50
N PHE A 65 -1.02 -22.01 -11.40
CA PHE A 65 -1.67 -20.77 -11.81
C PHE A 65 -2.34 -20.05 -10.62
N ILE A 66 -3.10 -20.76 -9.79
CA ILE A 66 -3.73 -20.19 -8.60
C ILE A 66 -2.67 -19.66 -7.63
N SER A 67 -1.62 -20.44 -7.37
CA SER A 67 -0.54 -20.05 -6.45
C SER A 67 0.15 -18.76 -6.91
N LEU A 68 0.47 -18.66 -8.22
CA LEU A 68 1.07 -17.46 -8.80
C LEU A 68 0.13 -16.26 -8.76
N SER A 69 -1.16 -16.46 -9.02
CA SER A 69 -2.17 -15.40 -9.02
C SER A 69 -2.39 -14.83 -7.60
N VAL A 70 -2.48 -15.70 -6.59
CA VAL A 70 -2.57 -15.31 -5.18
C VAL A 70 -1.29 -14.60 -4.74
N TRP A 71 -0.13 -15.10 -5.16
CA TRP A 71 1.15 -14.45 -4.88
C TRP A 71 1.25 -13.04 -5.49
N HIS A 72 0.81 -12.87 -6.75
CA HIS A 72 0.75 -11.57 -7.40
C HIS A 72 -0.13 -10.58 -6.63
N GLN A 73 -1.33 -11.01 -6.22
CA GLN A 73 -2.23 -10.18 -5.42
C GLN A 73 -1.65 -9.86 -4.04
N TYR A 74 -0.97 -10.81 -3.39
CA TYR A 74 -0.26 -10.57 -2.15
C TYR A 74 0.81 -9.48 -2.30
N LEU A 75 1.65 -9.57 -3.35
CA LEU A 75 2.71 -8.59 -3.61
C LEU A 75 2.14 -7.18 -3.81
N ASN A 76 1.06 -7.04 -4.58
CA ASN A 76 0.42 -5.74 -4.82
C ASN A 76 -0.02 -5.09 -3.49
N ASN A 77 -0.67 -5.86 -2.62
CA ASN A 77 -1.10 -5.39 -1.30
C ASN A 77 0.07 -5.16 -0.34
N PHE A 78 1.12 -5.98 -0.42
CA PHE A 78 2.36 -5.80 0.33
C PHE A 78 3.02 -4.46 0.02
N PHE A 79 3.12 -4.08 -1.26
CA PHE A 79 3.69 -2.79 -1.64
C PHE A 79 2.85 -1.61 -1.13
N GLY A 80 1.52 -1.71 -1.21
CA GLY A 80 0.63 -0.69 -0.63
C GLY A 80 0.82 -0.54 0.88
N GLU A 81 0.82 -1.66 1.60
CA GLU A 81 1.03 -1.68 3.04
C GLU A 81 2.42 -1.17 3.43
N PHE A 82 3.47 -1.55 2.69
CA PHE A 82 4.82 -1.07 2.91
C PHE A 82 4.90 0.46 2.82
N ILE A 83 4.23 1.07 1.84
CA ILE A 83 4.15 2.52 1.71
C ILE A 83 3.43 3.14 2.92
N ILE A 84 2.32 2.56 3.36
CA ILE A 84 1.58 3.01 4.54
C ILE A 84 2.48 2.98 5.79
N GLN A 85 3.16 1.86 6.02
CA GLN A 85 4.06 1.68 7.17
C GLN A 85 5.24 2.66 7.12
N LYS A 86 5.80 2.93 5.94
CA LYS A 86 6.86 3.93 5.77
C LYS A 86 6.36 5.34 6.10
N GLN A 87 5.14 5.71 5.69
CA GLN A 87 4.55 7.00 6.07
C GLN A 87 4.37 7.13 7.59
N LEU A 88 3.89 6.09 8.25
CA LEU A 88 3.73 6.07 9.71
C LEU A 88 5.07 6.12 10.43
N SER A 89 6.10 5.46 9.91
CA SER A 89 7.45 5.50 10.50
C SER A 89 8.04 6.92 10.58
N VAL A 90 7.70 7.80 9.62
CA VAL A 90 8.09 9.22 9.66
C VAL A 90 7.46 9.92 10.87
N CYS A 91 6.21 9.63 11.18
CA CYS A 91 5.54 10.16 12.37
C CYS A 91 6.28 9.75 13.65
N THR A 92 6.60 8.46 13.79
CA THR A 92 7.32 7.92 14.95
C THR A 92 8.72 8.53 15.08
N ALA A 93 9.44 8.67 13.97
CA ALA A 93 10.76 9.29 13.96
C ALA A 93 10.71 10.76 14.40
N LEU A 94 9.72 11.53 13.93
CA LEU A 94 9.54 12.92 14.33
C LEU A 94 9.12 13.07 15.80
N TYR A 95 8.32 12.14 16.32
CA TYR A 95 7.90 12.14 17.72
C TYR A 95 9.07 11.95 18.68
N ASN A 96 10.07 11.15 18.30
CA ASN A 96 11.28 10.89 19.08
C ASN A 96 12.29 12.06 19.09
N VAL A 97 12.06 13.12 18.30
CA VAL A 97 12.89 14.32 18.34
C VAL A 97 12.60 15.08 19.65
N PRO A 98 13.62 15.55 20.41
CA PRO A 98 13.43 16.31 21.65
C PRO A 98 12.91 17.73 21.37
N TRP A 99 11.66 17.82 20.91
CA TRP A 99 11.00 19.03 20.42
C TRP A 99 10.89 20.14 21.47
N TRP A 100 10.92 19.79 22.77
CA TRP A 100 10.93 20.73 23.89
C TRP A 100 12.22 21.55 23.98
N ARG A 101 13.33 21.05 23.40
CA ARG A 101 14.62 21.77 23.34
C ARG A 101 14.77 22.61 22.07
N CYS A 102 13.79 22.59 21.18
CA CYS A 102 13.86 23.26 19.88
C CYS A 102 13.26 24.67 19.93
N ASN A 103 13.79 25.57 19.09
CA ASN A 103 13.22 26.90 18.89
C ASN A 103 11.76 26.82 18.38
N LYS A 104 10.95 27.83 18.71
CA LYS A 104 9.52 27.92 18.33
C LYS A 104 9.24 27.58 16.86
N ARG A 105 10.05 28.10 15.92
CA ARG A 105 9.92 27.83 14.48
C ARG A 105 10.12 26.35 14.12
N ILE A 106 11.12 25.68 14.73
CA ILE A 106 11.39 24.25 14.51
C ILE A 106 10.26 23.42 15.10
N ARG A 107 9.82 23.75 16.32
CA ARG A 107 8.72 23.06 16.99
C ARG A 107 7.43 23.12 16.18
N GLN A 108 7.09 24.27 15.62
CA GLN A 108 5.92 24.44 14.75
C GLN A 108 5.99 23.56 13.49
N LEU A 109 7.14 23.51 12.82
CA LEU A 109 7.32 22.66 11.63
C LEU A 109 7.21 21.17 11.96
N LEU A 110 7.85 20.72 13.04
CA LEU A 110 7.78 19.33 13.50
C LEU A 110 6.33 18.92 13.80
N MET A 111 5.58 19.75 14.54
CA MET A 111 4.17 19.48 14.84
C MET A 111 3.32 19.36 13.57
N LEU A 112 3.52 20.23 12.58
CA LEU A 112 2.81 20.15 11.29
C LEU A 112 3.14 18.86 10.54
N MET A 113 4.41 18.45 10.50
CA MET A 113 4.80 17.19 9.86
C MET A 113 4.22 15.97 10.58
N ILE A 114 4.22 15.96 11.91
CA ILE A 114 3.59 14.89 12.72
C ILE A 114 2.11 14.81 12.40
N LEU A 115 1.37 15.93 12.51
CA LEU A 115 -0.07 15.99 12.23
C LEU A 115 -0.40 15.47 10.82
N ARG A 116 0.45 15.79 9.84
CA ARG A 116 0.28 15.32 8.46
C ARG A 116 0.59 13.83 8.30
N SER A 117 1.61 13.31 8.99
CA SER A 117 2.10 11.94 8.86
C SER A 117 1.21 10.91 9.56
N ILE A 118 0.46 11.32 10.59
CA ILE A 118 -0.53 10.47 11.28
C ILE A 118 -1.60 9.93 10.31
N LYS A 119 -1.91 10.69 9.25
CA LYS A 119 -2.88 10.30 8.22
C LYS A 119 -2.15 9.86 6.94
N PRO A 120 -1.78 8.58 6.79
CA PRO A 120 -1.10 8.08 5.60
C PRO A 120 -1.97 8.24 4.35
N THR A 121 -1.33 8.42 3.21
CA THR A 121 -2.04 8.49 1.93
C THR A 121 -2.17 7.09 1.38
N LEU A 122 -3.38 6.54 1.49
CA LEU A 122 -3.69 5.21 0.98
C LEU A 122 -3.70 5.23 -0.55
N ILE A 123 -3.03 4.24 -1.17
CA ILE A 123 -3.14 3.94 -2.59
C ILE A 123 -4.38 3.05 -2.75
N SER A 124 -5.35 3.53 -3.52
CA SER A 124 -6.62 2.84 -3.73
C SER A 124 -7.13 2.98 -5.15
N GLY A 125 -7.83 1.95 -5.62
CA GLY A 125 -8.64 1.99 -6.83
C GLY A 125 -10.01 2.56 -6.53
N TYR A 126 -10.24 3.81 -6.94
CA TYR A 126 -11.51 4.56 -6.81
C TYR A 126 -12.18 4.44 -5.42
N TYR A 127 -11.37 4.39 -4.35
CA TYR A 127 -11.81 4.18 -2.96
C TYR A 127 -12.48 2.83 -2.64
N MET A 128 -12.70 1.97 -3.62
CA MET A 128 -13.31 0.65 -3.43
C MET A 128 -12.31 -0.39 -2.92
N TYR A 129 -11.09 -0.41 -3.50
CA TYR A 129 -10.03 -1.34 -3.12
C TYR A 129 -8.79 -0.58 -2.68
N LYS A 130 -8.35 -0.79 -1.44
CA LYS A 130 -7.15 -0.17 -0.88
C LYS A 130 -6.03 -1.20 -0.90
N LEU A 131 -4.84 -0.85 -1.37
CA LEU A 131 -3.70 -1.76 -1.27
C LEU A 131 -3.24 -1.86 0.19
N SER A 132 -3.68 -2.92 0.88
CA SER A 132 -3.40 -3.19 2.29
C SER A 132 -3.59 -4.67 2.60
N TYR A 133 -3.02 -5.15 3.70
CA TYR A 133 -3.24 -6.53 4.13
C TYR A 133 -4.72 -6.84 4.42
N GLU A 134 -5.49 -5.86 4.91
CA GLU A 134 -6.93 -5.99 5.15
C GLU A 134 -7.69 -6.32 3.85
N SER A 135 -7.32 -5.67 2.75
CA SER A 135 -7.95 -5.88 1.46
C SER A 135 -7.50 -7.18 0.80
N PHE A 136 -6.25 -7.62 1.02
CA PHE A 136 -5.80 -8.96 0.63
C PHE A 136 -6.55 -10.06 1.39
N ILE A 137 -6.76 -9.89 2.70
CA ILE A 137 -7.57 -10.84 3.47
C ILE A 137 -8.98 -10.89 2.86
N SER A 138 -9.59 -9.74 2.59
CA SER A 138 -10.92 -9.65 1.95
C SER A 138 -10.98 -10.32 0.58
N PHE A 139 -9.93 -10.18 -0.23
CA PHE A 139 -9.77 -10.89 -1.51
C PHE A 139 -9.82 -12.41 -1.30
N VAL A 140 -9.00 -12.93 -0.39
CA VAL A 140 -8.98 -14.37 -0.07
C VAL A 140 -10.34 -14.83 0.46
N LYS A 141 -11.04 -13.98 1.25
CA LYS A 141 -12.42 -14.26 1.68
C LYS A 141 -13.39 -14.49 0.55
N ALA A 142 -13.34 -13.63 -0.46
CA ALA A 142 -14.20 -13.77 -1.62
C ALA A 142 -13.96 -15.07 -2.41
N LEU A 143 -12.80 -15.72 -2.27
CA LEU A 143 -12.49 -16.97 -2.96
C LEU A 143 -13.01 -18.22 -2.24
N TYR A 144 -13.20 -18.14 -0.92
CA TYR A 144 -13.64 -19.28 -0.10
C TYR A 144 -15.11 -19.21 0.32
N THR A 145 -15.79 -18.09 0.07
CA THR A 145 -17.21 -17.87 0.40
C THR A 145 -18.07 -18.13 -0.84
#